data_AF-A0A8P0S780-F1
#
_entry.id   AF-A0A8P0S780-F1
#
_cell.length_a   1.000
_cell.length_b   1.000
_cell.length_c   1.000
_cell.angle_alpha   90.00
_cell.angle_beta   90.00
_cell.angle_gamma   90.00
#
_symmetry.space_group_name_H-M   'P 1'
#
loop_
_entity.id
_entity.type
_entity.pdbx_description
1 polymer ?
#
loop_
_entity_poly.entity_id
_entity_poly.type
_entity_poly.pdbx_seq_one_letter_code
_entity_poly.pdbx_strand_id
1 'polypeptide(L)'
;MMGTRLVLLVLLLATWGERGERVVALRCYTCHEPTAVSSCATIATCGTNETMCKTTLYSLETVYPFLGDSTVTKSCASKCVPSDVDSIGQTRPVSCCNTELCNLDGAPGLDGRRSLALALAPLLLWSLGL
;
A
#
# COMPACT_ATOMS: atom_id res chain seq x y z
N MET A 1 10.29 44.05 -24.06
CA MET A 1 9.19 43.10 -23.75
C MET A 1 9.62 41.62 -23.73
N MET A 2 10.88 41.30 -24.05
CA MET A 2 11.42 39.92 -24.01
C MET A 2 12.02 39.53 -22.65
N GLY A 3 12.36 40.50 -21.78
CA GLY A 3 12.96 40.23 -20.47
C GLY A 3 11.93 39.80 -19.41
N THR A 4 10.76 40.42 -19.41
CA THR A 4 9.68 40.11 -18.45
C THR A 4 9.06 38.72 -18.68
N ARG A 5 9.05 38.24 -19.93
CA ARG A 5 8.61 36.87 -20.27
C ARG A 5 9.61 35.80 -19.78
N LEU A 6 10.91 36.07 -19.91
CA LEU A 6 11.92 35.17 -19.34
C LEU A 6 11.86 35.15 -17.81
N VAL A 7 11.66 36.30 -17.16
CA VAL A 7 11.53 36.39 -15.70
C VAL A 7 10.30 35.61 -15.20
N LEU A 8 9.15 35.72 -15.87
CA LEU A 8 7.93 34.95 -15.55
C LEU A 8 8.12 33.44 -15.75
N LEU A 9 8.82 33.01 -16.80
CA LEU A 9 9.13 31.59 -17.04
C LEU A 9 10.06 31.02 -15.97
N VAL A 10 11.06 31.79 -15.51
CA VAL A 10 11.99 31.36 -14.46
C VAL A 10 11.29 31.28 -13.09
N LEU A 11 10.37 32.20 -12.79
CA LEU A 11 9.57 32.18 -11.55
C LEU A 11 8.57 31.01 -11.50
N LEU A 12 8.00 30.62 -12.64
CA LEU A 12 7.11 29.45 -12.73
C LEU A 12 7.85 28.12 -12.54
N LEU A 13 9.13 28.04 -12.87
CA LEU A 13 9.94 26.84 -12.68
C LEU A 13 10.42 26.66 -11.23
N ALA A 14 10.45 27.72 -10.43
CA ALA A 14 10.92 27.67 -9.04
C ALA A 14 9.87 27.20 -8.02
N THR A 15 8.59 27.08 -8.41
CA THR A 15 7.49 26.78 -7.48
C THR A 15 6.93 25.35 -7.55
N TRP A 16 7.43 24.50 -8.46
CA TRP A 16 6.99 23.10 -8.50
C TRP A 16 7.99 22.29 -7.72
N GLY A 17 7.75 22.32 -6.40
CA GLY A 17 8.66 21.88 -5.38
C GLY A 17 9.28 20.53 -5.65
N GLU A 18 10.58 20.48 -5.37
CA GLU A 18 11.32 19.32 -4.93
C GLU A 18 10.39 18.45 -4.07
N ARG A 19 9.80 17.43 -4.69
CA ARG A 19 9.04 16.40 -4.00
C ARG A 19 10.08 15.58 -3.26
N GLY A 20 10.48 16.06 -2.09
CA GLY A 20 11.35 15.32 -1.19
C GLY A 20 10.71 13.95 -0.99
N GLU A 21 11.36 12.92 -1.51
CA GLU A 21 10.97 11.53 -1.33
C GLU A 21 10.99 11.28 0.18
N ARG A 22 9.83 11.36 0.83
CA ARG A 22 9.72 10.96 2.24
C ARG A 22 9.95 9.46 2.26
N VAL A 23 11.15 9.04 2.64
CA VAL A 23 11.41 7.66 3.02
C VAL A 23 10.76 7.46 4.39
N VAL A 24 9.44 7.25 4.38
CA VAL A 24 8.72 6.78 5.56
C VAL A 24 9.07 5.31 5.72
N ALA A 25 9.64 4.94 6.88
CA ALA A 25 9.86 3.55 7.20
C ALA A 25 8.50 2.83 7.27
N LEU A 26 8.34 1.80 6.43
CA LEU A 26 7.08 1.06 6.28
C LEU A 26 6.63 0.52 7.65
N ARG A 27 5.36 0.68 8.00
CA ARG A 27 4.77 0.03 9.19
C ARG A 27 3.82 -1.08 8.78
N CYS A 28 3.92 -2.21 9.46
CA CYS A 28 3.08 -3.38 9.23
C CYS A 28 2.52 -3.91 10.55
N TYR A 29 1.42 -4.67 10.47
CA TYR A 29 1.01 -5.51 11.58
C TYR A 29 1.93 -6.73 11.69
N THR A 30 2.27 -7.15 12.90
CA THR A 30 3.15 -8.29 13.18
C THR A 30 2.63 -9.16 14.32
N CYS A 31 2.94 -10.46 14.25
CA CYS A 31 2.75 -11.41 15.35
C CYS A 31 3.75 -12.56 15.17
N HIS A 32 4.38 -12.99 16.26
CA HIS A 32 5.49 -13.95 16.22
C HIS A 32 5.00 -15.41 16.11
N GLU A 33 3.88 -15.71 16.76
CA GLU A 33 3.22 -17.02 16.72
C GLU A 33 1.94 -16.96 15.88
N PRO A 34 1.50 -18.09 15.28
CA PRO A 34 0.18 -18.17 14.66
C PRO A 34 -0.90 -17.80 15.67
N THR A 35 -1.55 -16.66 15.44
CA THR A 35 -2.57 -16.11 16.34
C THR A 35 -3.87 -15.91 15.56
N ALA A 36 -5.02 -15.85 16.24
CA ALA A 36 -6.27 -15.49 15.58
C ALA A 36 -6.13 -14.15 14.82
N VAL A 37 -6.76 -14.04 13.65
CA VAL A 37 -6.69 -12.85 12.77
C VAL A 37 -6.96 -11.56 13.55
N SER A 38 -7.99 -11.57 14.39
CA SER A 38 -8.42 -10.44 15.22
C SER A 38 -7.40 -10.03 16.29
N SER A 39 -6.54 -10.96 16.71
CA SER A 39 -5.54 -10.75 17.77
C SER A 39 -4.18 -10.32 17.23
N CYS A 40 -3.89 -10.56 15.95
CA CYS A 40 -2.64 -10.15 15.31
C CYS A 40 -2.71 -8.69 14.81
N ALA A 41 -2.67 -7.77 15.77
CA ALA A 41 -2.81 -6.32 15.56
C ALA A 41 -1.63 -5.48 16.10
N THR A 42 -0.49 -6.11 16.42
CA THR A 42 0.70 -5.38 16.89
C THR A 42 1.32 -4.61 15.73
N ILE A 43 1.48 -3.30 15.87
CA ILE A 43 2.13 -2.48 14.84
C ILE A 43 3.64 -2.48 15.07
N ALA A 44 4.41 -2.81 14.03
CA ALA A 44 5.86 -2.70 14.03
C ALA A 44 6.33 -1.80 12.87
N THR A 45 7.38 -1.03 13.13
CA THR A 45 8.12 -0.32 12.09
C THR A 45 9.12 -1.29 11.47
N CYS A 46 9.03 -1.49 10.16
CA CYS A 46 9.91 -2.39 9.43
C CYS A 46 11.33 -1.84 9.30
N GLY A 47 12.29 -2.74 9.11
CA GLY A 47 13.68 -2.39 8.85
C GLY A 47 13.83 -1.65 7.51
N THR A 48 14.96 -0.97 7.33
CA THR A 48 15.24 -0.21 6.09
C THR A 48 15.26 -1.07 4.83
N ASN A 49 15.58 -2.35 4.98
CA ASN A 49 15.63 -3.32 3.88
C ASN A 49 14.28 -4.05 3.68
N GLU A 50 13.30 -3.82 4.56
CA GLU A 50 12.01 -4.49 4.55
C GLU A 50 10.95 -3.56 3.97
N THR A 51 10.62 -3.79 2.69
CA THR A 51 9.75 -2.91 1.90
C THR A 51 8.34 -3.49 1.70
N MET A 52 8.04 -4.63 2.32
CA MET A 52 6.77 -5.33 2.17
C MET A 52 6.25 -5.85 3.52
N CYS A 53 4.94 -5.79 3.69
CA CYS A 53 4.23 -6.55 4.69
C CYS A 53 3.89 -7.94 4.11
N LYS A 54 4.16 -8.98 4.90
CA LYS A 54 3.83 -10.36 4.60
C LYS A 54 2.77 -10.85 5.59
N THR A 55 1.79 -11.58 5.06
CA THR A 55 0.80 -12.32 5.85
C THR A 55 0.83 -13.77 5.40
N THR A 56 0.88 -14.69 6.35
CA THR A 56 0.72 -16.13 6.11
C THR A 56 -0.50 -16.58 6.90
N LEU A 57 -1.49 -17.12 6.20
CA LEU A 57 -2.66 -17.70 6.81
C LEU A 57 -2.41 -19.19 7.07
N TYR A 58 -2.98 -19.73 8.13
CA TYR A 58 -2.85 -21.13 8.53
C TYR A 58 -4.26 -21.69 8.67
N SER A 59 -4.69 -22.44 7.65
CA SER A 59 -5.94 -23.17 7.68
C SER A 59 -5.77 -24.43 8.53
N LEU A 60 -6.67 -24.65 9.49
CA LEU A 60 -6.67 -25.87 10.32
C LEU A 60 -7.21 -27.09 9.56
N GLU A 61 -8.00 -26.87 8.51
CA GLU A 61 -8.65 -27.92 7.72
C GLU A 61 -7.99 -28.06 6.35
N THR A 62 -7.94 -29.28 5.83
CA THR A 62 -7.40 -29.61 4.50
C THR A 62 -8.50 -29.65 3.42
N VAL A 63 -9.75 -29.37 3.79
CA VAL A 63 -10.94 -29.52 2.92
C VAL A 63 -11.61 -28.16 2.75
N TYR A 64 -12.00 -27.84 1.52
CA TYR A 64 -12.71 -26.60 1.19
C TYR A 64 -14.24 -26.80 1.30
N PRO A 65 -15.01 -25.80 1.78
CA PRO A 65 -14.56 -24.55 2.38
C PRO A 65 -14.04 -24.78 3.81
N PHE A 66 -13.05 -23.99 4.22
CA PHE A 66 -12.51 -24.04 5.58
C PHE A 66 -13.55 -23.45 6.56
N LEU A 67 -14.02 -24.23 7.53
CA LEU A 67 -15.03 -23.82 8.51
C LEU A 67 -14.43 -23.40 9.87
N GLY A 68 -13.11 -23.58 10.06
CA GLY A 68 -12.42 -23.28 11.31
C GLY A 68 -11.78 -21.90 11.41
N ASP A 69 -11.49 -21.46 12.65
CA ASP A 69 -10.70 -20.27 12.92
C ASP A 69 -9.32 -20.39 12.29
N SER A 70 -9.05 -19.54 11.30
CA SER A 70 -7.73 -19.48 10.67
C SER A 70 -6.80 -18.66 11.54
N THR A 71 -5.61 -19.19 11.81
CA THR A 71 -4.55 -18.42 12.48
C THR A 71 -3.69 -17.73 11.42
N VAL A 72 -3.04 -16.63 11.79
CA VAL A 72 -2.16 -15.86 10.92
C VAL A 72 -0.84 -15.57 11.60
N THR A 73 0.19 -15.47 10.77
CA THR A 73 1.46 -14.82 11.11
C THR A 73 1.61 -13.63 10.19
N LYS A 74 1.91 -12.47 10.77
CA LYS A 74 2.20 -11.24 10.00
C LYS A 74 3.62 -10.78 10.31
N SER A 75 4.35 -10.33 9.30
CA SER A 75 5.73 -9.87 9.45
C SER A 75 6.09 -8.80 8.41
N CYS A 76 7.15 -8.05 8.71
CA CYS A 76 7.87 -7.31 7.68
C CYS A 76 8.70 -8.29 6.82
N ALA A 77 8.99 -7.92 5.57
CA ALA A 77 9.82 -8.70 4.67
C ALA A 77 10.51 -7.80 3.63
N SER A 78 11.75 -8.14 3.29
CA SER A 78 12.48 -7.54 2.17
C SER A 78 12.01 -8.07 0.81
N LYS A 79 11.52 -9.30 0.79
CA LYS A 79 10.93 -9.96 -0.37
C LYS A 79 9.74 -10.79 0.07
N CYS A 80 8.63 -10.64 -0.63
CA CYS A 80 7.42 -11.41 -0.42
C CYS A 80 6.92 -11.96 -1.75
N VAL A 81 6.63 -13.26 -1.80
CA VAL A 81 6.07 -13.93 -2.98
C VAL A 81 4.67 -14.39 -2.60
N PRO A 82 3.61 -13.87 -3.23
CA PRO A 82 2.25 -14.30 -2.94
C PRO A 82 2.04 -15.74 -3.40
N SER A 83 1.12 -16.43 -2.73
CA SER A 83 0.71 -17.77 -3.12
C SER A 83 -0.04 -17.78 -4.45
N ASP A 84 0.14 -18.85 -5.22
CA ASP A 84 -0.59 -19.08 -6.46
C ASP A 84 -2.09 -19.26 -6.18
N VAL A 85 -2.91 -18.39 -6.77
CA VAL A 85 -4.37 -18.37 -6.54
C VAL A 85 -5.08 -19.62 -7.09
N ASP A 86 -4.43 -20.35 -8.00
CA ASP A 86 -4.96 -21.57 -8.62
C ASP A 86 -4.64 -22.85 -7.82
N SER A 87 -3.90 -22.73 -6.71
CA SER A 87 -3.53 -23.86 -5.86
C SER A 87 -4.66 -24.26 -4.92
N ILE A 88 -5.57 -25.11 -5.40
CA ILE A 88 -6.66 -25.67 -4.60
C ILE A 88 -6.08 -26.47 -3.43
N GLY A 89 -6.56 -26.19 -2.21
CA GLY A 89 -6.14 -26.91 -1.01
C GLY A 89 -4.84 -26.41 -0.36
N GLN A 90 -4.32 -25.25 -0.77
CA GLN A 90 -3.17 -24.66 -0.09
C GLN A 90 -3.54 -24.26 1.35
N THR A 91 -2.92 -24.94 2.31
CA THR A 91 -3.18 -24.73 3.76
C THR A 91 -2.48 -23.49 4.32
N ARG A 92 -1.55 -22.91 3.55
CA ARG A 92 -0.70 -21.80 4.00
C ARG A 92 -0.52 -20.70 2.94
N PRO A 93 -1.61 -20.04 2.50
CA PRO A 93 -1.48 -19.00 1.49
C PRO A 93 -0.75 -17.76 2.04
N VAL A 94 0.12 -17.19 1.20
CA VAL A 94 0.87 -15.98 1.48
C VAL A 94 0.28 -14.80 0.73
N SER A 95 0.03 -13.69 1.45
CA SER A 95 -0.35 -12.40 0.88
C SER A 95 0.73 -11.35 1.15
N CYS A 96 0.94 -10.47 0.19
CA CYS A 96 2.01 -9.48 0.18
C CYS A 96 1.44 -8.10 -0.18
N CYS A 97 1.88 -7.05 0.53
CA CYS A 97 1.53 -5.66 0.22
C CYS A 97 2.66 -4.72 0.67
N ASN A 98 2.69 -3.48 0.20
CA ASN A 98 3.82 -2.55 0.40
C ASN A 98 3.40 -1.13 0.81
N THR A 99 2.22 -0.99 1.41
CA THR A 99 1.71 0.28 1.92
C THR A 99 1.52 0.23 3.44
N GLU A 100 1.47 1.40 4.08
CA GLU A 100 1.32 1.50 5.54
C GLU A 100 0.14 0.67 6.05
N LEU A 101 0.41 -0.25 6.98
CA LEU A 101 -0.57 -1.08 7.68
C LEU A 101 -1.50 -1.88 6.74
N CYS A 102 -1.05 -2.16 5.53
CA CYS A 102 -1.86 -2.80 4.48
C CYS A 102 -2.29 -4.23 4.80
N ASN A 103 -1.58 -4.91 5.70
CA ASN A 103 -1.84 -6.27 6.10
C ASN A 103 -2.86 -6.38 7.25
N LEU A 104 -3.84 -5.47 7.31
CA LEU A 104 -4.95 -5.55 8.27
C LEU A 104 -5.80 -6.80 8.02
N ASP A 105 -6.17 -7.01 6.75
CA ASP A 105 -7.08 -8.06 6.30
C ASP A 105 -6.34 -9.05 5.38
N GLY A 106 -6.60 -10.35 5.54
CA GLY A 106 -6.01 -11.43 4.75
C GLY A 106 -6.49 -11.52 3.29
N ALA A 107 -7.03 -10.43 2.72
CA ALA A 107 -7.59 -10.38 1.38
C ALA A 107 -6.67 -9.62 0.41
N PRO A 108 -6.66 -9.98 -0.89
CA PRO A 108 -5.90 -9.24 -1.90
C PRO A 108 -6.44 -7.81 -1.99
N GLY A 109 -5.57 -6.84 -1.73
CA GLY A 109 -5.91 -5.43 -1.76
C GLY A 109 -6.35 -4.98 -3.15
N LEU A 110 -7.65 -4.76 -3.34
CA LEU A 110 -8.12 -3.84 -4.37
C LEU A 110 -7.79 -2.42 -3.88
N ASP A 111 -6.61 -1.94 -4.29
CA ASP A 111 -6.16 -0.58 -3.99
C ASP A 111 -6.98 0.41 -4.84
N GLY A 112 -8.19 0.68 -4.39
CA GLY A 112 -9.15 1.61 -4.99
C GLY A 112 -8.71 3.05 -4.78
N ARG A 113 -7.63 3.46 -5.45
CA ARG A 113 -7.16 4.84 -5.52
C ARG A 113 -8.19 5.69 -6.28
N ARG A 114 -9.29 6.08 -5.61
CA ARG A 114 -10.25 7.08 -6.12
C ARG A 114 -9.62 8.47 -6.02
N SER A 115 -8.72 8.76 -6.95
CA SER A 115 -8.27 10.13 -7.22
C SER A 115 -9.42 10.90 -7.88
N LEU A 116 -10.26 11.57 -7.08
CA LEU A 116 -11.15 12.62 -7.58
C LEU A 116 -10.30 13.87 -7.86
N ALA A 117 -9.50 13.81 -8.92
CA ALA A 117 -8.83 14.97 -9.48
C ALA A 117 -9.63 15.45 -10.68
N LEU A 118 -10.75 16.13 -10.44
CA LEU A 118 -11.41 16.90 -11.50
C LEU A 118 -12.17 18.08 -10.89
N ALA A 119 -11.62 19.28 -11.06
CA ALA A 119 -12.33 20.50 -11.48
C ALA A 119 -11.53 21.79 -11.17
N LEU A 120 -10.34 21.96 -11.76
CA LEU A 120 -9.77 23.31 -11.96
C LEU A 120 -9.88 23.80 -13.41
N ALA A 121 -10.56 23.05 -14.28
CA ALA A 121 -10.89 23.46 -15.64
C ALA A 121 -11.75 24.74 -15.74
N PRO A 122 -12.68 25.08 -14.82
CA PRO A 122 -13.50 26.28 -15.02
C PRO A 122 -12.76 27.61 -14.79
N LEU A 123 -11.61 27.61 -14.11
CA LEU A 123 -10.80 28.83 -13.90
C LEU A 123 -9.98 29.23 -15.13
N LEU A 124 -9.52 28.26 -15.93
CA LEU A 124 -8.82 28.52 -17.18
C LEU A 124 -9.76 29.12 -18.25
N LEU A 125 -11.04 28.74 -18.25
CA LEU A 125 -12.01 29.25 -19.22
C LEU A 125 -12.43 30.70 -18.93
N TRP A 126 -12.37 31.17 -17.68
CA TRP A 126 -12.51 32.60 -17.34
C TRP A 126 -11.31 33.44 -17.76
N SER A 127 -10.10 32.86 -17.84
CA SER A 127 -8.89 33.60 -18.20
C SER A 127 -8.69 33.80 -19.70
N LEU A 128 -9.36 33.01 -20.54
CA LEU A 128 -9.31 33.15 -22.01
C LEU A 128 -10.36 34.10 -22.59
N GLY A 129 -11.21 34.72 -21.75
CA GLY A 129 -12.03 35.89 -22.10
C GLY A 129 -12.82 35.79 -23.40
N LEU A 130 -14.08 35.35 -23.30
CA LEU A 130 -15.12 36.09 -24.00
C LEU A 130 -15.19 37.51 -23.39
#